data_AF-A0A7X3CS63-F1
#
_entry.id   AF-A0A7X3CS63-F1
#
_cell.length_a   1.000
_cell.length_b   1.000
_cell.length_c   1.000
_cell.angle_alpha   90.00
_cell.angle_beta   90.00
_cell.angle_gamma   90.00
#
_symmetry.space_group_name_H-M   'P 1'
#
loop_
_entity.id
_entity.type
_entity.pdbx_description
1 polymer ?
#
loop_
_entity_poly.entity_id
_entity_poly.type
_entity_poly.pdbx_seq_one_letter_code
_entity_poly.pdbx_strand_id
1 'polypeptide(L)' 'MATIVMLVCLVVMGSFFSLSFVLAFKKKKTAAIMWLIVGFVSAFLFYYGIYQGWILIPEQK' A
#
# COMPACT_ATOMS: atom_id res chain seq x y z
N MET A 1 -7.75 17.97 0.56
CA MET A 1 -8.42 16.67 0.31
C MET A 1 -7.47 15.66 -0.33
N ALA A 2 -6.74 15.99 -1.40
CA ALA A 2 -5.75 15.11 -2.04
C ALA A 2 -4.67 14.54 -1.10
N THR A 3 -4.16 15.35 -0.17
CA THR A 3 -3.17 14.96 0.84
C THR A 3 -3.66 13.87 1.79
N ILE A 4 -4.94 13.89 2.17
CA ILE A 4 -5.53 12.88 3.06
C ILE A 4 -5.66 11.55 2.31
N VAL A 5 -6.10 11.59 1.04
CA VAL A 5 -6.21 10.39 0.20
C VAL A 5 -4.85 9.71 0.02
N MET A 6 -3.80 10.50 -0.24
CA MET A 6 -2.43 10.00 -0.36
C MET A 6 -1.96 9.34 0.95
N LEU A 7 -2.17 10.00 2.10
CA LEU A 7 -1.82 9.47 3.42
C LEU A 7 -2.57 8.18 3.73
N VAL A 8 -3.87 8.11 3.43
CA VAL A 8 -4.69 6.90 3.63
C VAL A 8 -4.16 5.76 2.76
N CYS A 9 -3.84 6.00 1.49
CA CYS A 9 -3.24 4.97 0.63
C CYS A 9 -1.90 4.48 1.16
N LEU A 10 -1.02 5.38 1.63
CA LEU A 10 0.25 5.02 2.27
C LEU A 10 0.05 4.17 3.53
N VAL A 11 -0.90 4.53 4.39
CA VAL A 11 -1.22 3.78 5.61
C VAL A 11 -1.78 2.41 5.27
N VAL A 12 -2.70 2.31 4.31
CA VAL A 12 -3.28 1.04 3.86
C VAL A 12 -2.21 0.13 3.27
N MET A 13 -1.36 0.68 2.41
CA MET A 13 -0.24 -0.07 1.80
C MET A 13 0.76 -0.55 2.86
N GLY A 14 1.18 0.33 3.78
CA GLY A 14 2.06 -0.03 4.91
C GLY A 14 1.43 -1.05 5.87
N SER A 15 0.11 -1.02 6.05
CA SER A 15 -0.63 -1.97 6.87
C SER A 15 -0.59 -3.38 6.27
N PHE A 16 -0.79 -3.51 4.95
CA PHE A 16 -0.69 -4.82 4.28
C PHE A 16 0.72 -5.42 4.36
N PHE A 17 1.75 -4.60 4.19
CA PHE A 17 3.13 -5.05 4.39
C PHE A 17 3.37 -5.51 5.84
N SER A 18 2.94 -4.72 6.82
CA SER A 18 3.08 -5.08 8.24
C SER A 18 2.35 -6.39 8.58
N LEU A 19 1.13 -6.58 8.05
CA LEU A 19 0.36 -7.82 8.21
C LEU A 19 1.07 -9.02 7.60
N SER A 20 1.70 -8.85 6.44
CA SER A 20 2.50 -9.90 5.80
C SER A 20 3.68 -10.32 6.67
N PHE A 21 4.39 -9.36 7.29
CA PHE A 21 5.50 -9.63 8.21
C PHE A 21 5.02 -10.35 9.47
N VAL A 22 3.93 -9.88 10.10
CA VAL A 22 3.36 -10.53 11.30
C VAL A 22 2.94 -11.98 11.01
N LEU A 23 2.34 -12.24 9.84
CA LEU A 23 1.95 -13.60 9.45
C LEU A 23 3.15 -14.49 9.13
N ALA A 24 4.23 -13.93 8.62
CA ALA A 24 5.50 -14.63 8.44
C ALA A 24 6.08 -15.07 9.79
N PHE A 25 6.08 -14.20 10.80
CA PHE A 25 6.49 -14.55 12.17
C PHE A 25 5.56 -15.58 12.83
N LYS A 26 4.26 -15.57 12.51
CA LYS A 26 3.31 -16.62 12.95
C LYS A 26 3.46 -17.96 12.22
N LYS A 27 4.52 -18.16 11.42
CA LYS A 27 4.78 -19.36 10.58
C LYS A 27 3.66 -19.66 9.56
N LYS A 28 2.72 -18.74 9.32
CA LYS A 28 1.64 -18.88 8.33
C LYS A 28 2.14 -18.43 6.95
N LYS A 29 3.11 -19.15 6.40
CA LYS A 29 3.85 -18.77 5.18
C LYS A 29 2.94 -18.50 3.97
N THR A 30 1.93 -19.34 3.76
CA THR A 30 0.99 -19.20 2.63
C THR A 30 0.18 -17.90 2.73
N ALA A 31 -0.35 -17.60 3.92
CA ALA A 31 -1.07 -16.36 4.16
C ALA A 31 -0.14 -15.15 4.05
N ALA A 32 1.09 -15.23 4.56
CA ALA A 32 2.08 -14.17 4.45
C ALA A 32 2.40 -13.83 2.98
N ILE A 33 2.59 -14.84 2.13
CA ILE A 33 2.85 -14.66 0.69
C ILE A 33 1.64 -14.03 0.00
N MET A 34 0.41 -14.47 0.30
CA MET A 34 -0.81 -13.84 -0.23
C MET A 34 -0.89 -12.35 0.15
N TRP A 35 -0.67 -12.00 1.42
CA TRP A 35 -0.70 -10.61 1.87
C TRP A 35 0.44 -9.77 1.28
N LEU A 36 1.60 -10.37 1.02
CA LEU A 36 2.72 -9.72 0.36
C LEU A 36 2.37 -9.38 -1.10
N ILE A 37 1.77 -10.31 -1.84
CA ILE A 37 1.29 -10.07 -3.21
C ILE A 37 0.25 -8.95 -3.22
N VAL A 38 -0.72 -8.96 -2.30
CA VAL A 38 -1.72 -7.89 -2.17
C VAL A 38 -1.06 -6.55 -1.85
N GLY A 39 -0.05 -6.53 -0.98
CA GLY A 39 0.75 -5.33 -0.70
C GLY A 39 1.45 -4.79 -1.94
N PHE A 40 2.02 -5.67 -2.77
CA PHE A 40 2.67 -5.31 -4.03
C PHE A 40 1.68 -4.77 -5.07
N VAL A 41 0.51 -5.39 -5.21
CA VAL A 41 -0.55 -4.93 -6.11
C VAL A 41 -1.07 -3.57 -5.67
N SER A 42 -1.26 -3.36 -4.36
CA SER A 42 -1.64 -2.07 -3.78
C SER A 42 -0.60 -0.99 -4.08
N ALA A 43 0.69 -1.31 -3.96
CA ALA A 43 1.78 -0.41 -4.33
C ALA A 43 1.73 -0.02 -5.81
N PHE A 44 1.53 -1.00 -6.68
CA PHE A 44 1.42 -0.76 -8.12
C PHE A 44 0.21 0.14 -8.45
N LEU A 45 -0.95 -0.14 -7.87
CA LEU A 45 -2.17 0.68 -8.01
C LEU A 45 -1.95 2.12 -7.51
N PHE A 46 -1.20 2.30 -6.42
CA PHE A 46 -0.89 3.62 -5.89
C PHE A 46 -0.04 4.44 -6.87
N TYR A 47 1.07 3.88 -7.35
CA TYR A 47 1.91 4.55 -8.36
C TYR A 47 1.18 4.76 -9.69
N TYR A 48 0.36 3.80 -10.10
CA TYR A 48 -0.47 3.93 -11.30
C TYR A 48 -1.54 5.04 -11.14
N GLY A 49 -2.14 5.16 -9.95
CA GLY A 49 -3.07 6.23 -9.63
C GLY A 49 -2.42 7.61 -9.61
N ILE A 50 -1.15 7.70 -9.19
CA ILE A 50 -0.35 8.93 -9.34
C ILE A 50 -0.12 9.24 -10.84
N TYR A 51 0.27 8.25 -11.64
CA TYR A 51 0.54 8.42 -13.07
C TYR A 51 -0.71 8.88 -13.86
N GLN A 52 -1.89 8.34 -13.54
CA GLN A 52 -3.18 8.74 -14.12
C GLN A 52 -3.69 10.09 -13.60
N GLY A 53 -3.04 10.70 -12.60
CA GLY A 53 -3.50 11.94 -11.97
C GLY A 53 -4.69 11.77 -11.03
N TRP A 54 -5.06 10.52 -10.67
CA TRP A 54 -6.09 10.25 -9.65
C TRP A 54 -5.62 10.61 -8.24
N ILE A 55 -4.32 10.47 -7.98
CA ILE A 55 -3.68 10.86 -6.74
C ILE A 55 -2.85 12.11 -7.01
N LEU A 56 -3.41 13.26 -6.68
CA LEU A 56 -2.74 14.55 -6.80
C LEU A 56 -1.66 14.67 -5.71
N ILE A 57 -0.40 14.74 -6.13
CA ILE A 57 0.70 15.14 -5.24
C ILE A 57 0.50 16.62 -4.94
N PRO A 58 0.46 17.06 -3.67
CA PRO A 58 0.40 18.48 -3.37
C PRO A 58 1.61 19.19 -3.98
N GLU A 59 1.40 20.19 -4.83
CA GLU A 59 2.46 21.10 -5.25
C GLU A 59 3.11 21.69 -4.01
N GLN A 60 4.43 21.49 -3.87
CA GLN A 60 5.21 22.14 -2.82
C GLN A 60 5.23 23.63 -3.14
N LYS A 61 4.37 24.39 -2.47
CA LYS A 61 4.43 25.85 -2.44
C LYS A 61 5.11 26.31 -1.17
#